data_AF-U2Z768-F1
#
_entry.id   AF-U2Z768-F1
#
_cell.length_a   1.000
_cell.length_b   1.000
_cell.length_c   1.000
_cell.angle_alpha   90.00
_cell.angle_beta   90.00
_cell.angle_gamma   90.00
#
_symmetry.space_group_name_H-M   'P 1'
#
loop_
_entity.id
_entity.type
_entity.pdbx_description
1 polymer ?
#
loop_
_entity_poly.entity_id
_entity_poly.type
_entity_poly.pdbx_seq_one_letter_code
_entity_poly.pdbx_strand_id
1 'polypeptide(L)'
;MALDNRKSVELLHFPPDYSLTQAQDYLESKTTDRWAALLSENGVAAAQTPAYQTIIDIAPIAAPASAGGDLEGVYDYFTDYQKTMVAQLTAGAGTALPMVAFGGPVRTWVNKTYDANIGVLGLDTISPAPGQNVAVLGANHPSYIWYAADPQNYGGDQAKADAAGLKVMGQDISAACWQAGMGQNPGTDPQQALDACTQKWQVTDKVQTCELFYTSIRNLTPPQAQAKCTSSKS
;
A
#
# COMPACT_ATOMS: atom_id res chain seq x y z
N MET A 1 13.67 16.32 -10.44
CA MET A 1 14.18 15.10 -9.75
C MET A 1 13.01 14.16 -9.46
N ALA A 2 13.26 12.90 -9.08
CA ALA A 2 12.19 11.95 -8.70
C ALA A 2 11.27 12.53 -7.60
N LEU A 3 11.84 13.31 -6.68
CA LEU A 3 11.13 14.00 -5.61
C LEU A 3 10.31 15.23 -6.07
N ASP A 4 10.43 15.69 -7.32
CA ASP A 4 9.69 16.86 -7.83
C ASP A 4 8.44 16.46 -8.63
N ASN A 5 8.41 15.24 -9.18
CA ASN A 5 7.33 14.74 -10.05
C ASN A 5 6.38 13.78 -9.34
N ARG A 6 6.29 13.91 -8.01
CA ARG A 6 5.52 13.02 -7.15
C ARG A 6 4.03 13.08 -7.49
N LYS A 7 3.38 11.93 -7.42
CA LYS A 7 1.94 11.76 -7.61
C LYS A 7 1.24 11.38 -6.30
N SER A 8 1.93 10.66 -5.43
CA SER A 8 1.45 10.28 -4.10
C SER A 8 2.61 10.01 -3.15
N VAL A 9 2.30 9.88 -1.87
CA VAL A 9 3.24 9.52 -0.81
C VAL A 9 2.87 8.16 -0.22
N GLU A 10 3.86 7.35 0.09
CA GLU A 10 3.73 6.06 0.74
C GLU A 10 4.41 6.12 2.10
N LEU A 11 3.64 5.97 3.17
CA LEU A 11 4.17 5.89 4.52
C LEU A 11 4.35 4.42 4.88
N LEU A 12 5.60 4.02 5.09
CA LEU A 12 6.03 2.66 5.38
C LEU A 12 6.64 2.57 6.79
N HIS A 13 6.94 1.34 7.19
CA HIS A 13 7.44 1.04 8.52
C HIS A 13 8.93 1.40 8.64
N PHE A 14 9.78 0.72 7.85
CA PHE A 14 11.22 0.92 7.80
C PHE A 14 11.81 0.37 6.48
N PRO A 15 12.99 0.84 6.05
CA PRO A 15 13.71 0.28 4.90
C PRO A 15 14.22 -1.13 5.20
N PRO A 16 13.96 -2.13 4.34
CA PRO A 16 14.75 -3.35 4.40
C PRO A 16 16.21 -3.05 4.05
N ASP A 17 17.13 -3.63 4.83
CA ASP A 17 18.58 -3.44 4.70
C ASP A 17 19.13 -3.77 3.31
N TYR A 18 18.58 -4.80 2.64
CA TYR A 18 19.03 -5.20 1.31
C TYR A 18 18.76 -4.12 0.23
N SER A 19 17.71 -3.32 0.36
CA SER A 19 17.43 -2.23 -0.60
C SER A 19 18.50 -1.13 -0.54
N LEU A 20 19.17 -0.95 0.60
CA LEU A 20 20.29 -0.01 0.73
C LEU A 20 21.66 -0.66 0.52
N THR A 21 21.87 -1.87 1.03
CA THR A 21 23.18 -2.53 1.03
C THR A 21 23.50 -3.25 -0.28
N GLN A 22 22.48 -3.65 -1.05
CA GLN A 22 22.66 -4.38 -2.32
C GLN A 22 22.27 -3.50 -3.52
N ALA A 23 21.06 -2.93 -3.48
CA ALA A 23 20.52 -2.19 -4.61
C ALA A 23 20.91 -0.71 -4.63
N GLN A 24 21.09 -0.10 -3.45
CA GLN A 24 21.16 1.36 -3.29
C GLN A 24 19.94 2.08 -3.92
N ASP A 25 18.83 1.36 -4.03
CA ASP A 25 17.54 1.83 -4.55
C ASP A 25 16.44 1.23 -3.68
N TYR A 26 15.66 2.10 -3.03
CA TYR A 26 14.57 1.67 -2.16
C TYR A 26 13.49 0.92 -2.96
N LEU A 27 13.27 1.32 -4.22
CA LEU A 27 12.23 0.70 -5.04
C LEU A 27 12.60 -0.72 -5.49
N GLU A 28 13.86 -1.13 -5.33
CA GLU A 28 14.28 -2.51 -5.48
C GLU A 28 13.98 -3.30 -4.20
N SER A 29 12.70 -3.63 -4.00
CA SER A 29 12.23 -4.45 -2.90
C SER A 29 10.97 -5.23 -3.28
N LYS A 30 10.77 -6.42 -2.69
CA LYS A 30 9.56 -7.22 -2.95
C LYS A 30 8.27 -6.44 -2.63
N THR A 31 8.33 -5.59 -1.61
CA THR A 31 7.19 -4.78 -1.13
C THR A 31 6.80 -3.74 -2.18
N THR A 32 7.78 -2.98 -2.69
CA THR A 32 7.58 -1.92 -3.69
C THR A 32 7.31 -2.50 -5.08
N ASP A 33 7.99 -3.56 -5.49
CA ASP A 33 7.75 -4.25 -6.77
C ASP A 33 6.31 -4.75 -6.88
N ARG A 34 5.81 -5.38 -5.82
CA ARG A 34 4.42 -5.84 -5.78
C ARG A 34 3.45 -4.67 -5.89
N TRP A 35 3.69 -3.60 -5.13
CA TRP A 35 2.78 -2.45 -5.14
C TRP A 35 2.77 -1.73 -6.50
N ALA A 36 3.94 -1.59 -7.13
CA ALA A 36 4.07 -1.12 -8.51
C ALA A 36 3.24 -1.95 -9.50
N ALA A 37 3.25 -3.29 -9.37
CA ALA A 37 2.41 -4.15 -10.20
C ALA A 37 0.91 -3.85 -10.01
N LEU A 38 0.45 -3.65 -8.77
CA LEU A 38 -0.95 -3.29 -8.48
C LEU A 38 -1.32 -1.90 -9.01
N LEU A 39 -0.39 -0.94 -8.99
CA LEU A 39 -0.58 0.37 -9.63
C LEU A 39 -0.73 0.22 -11.16
N SER A 40 0.04 -0.67 -11.78
CA SER A 40 -0.07 -0.96 -13.21
C SER A 40 -1.37 -1.67 -13.60
N GLU A 41 -1.87 -2.59 -12.79
CA GLU A 41 -3.23 -3.15 -12.94
C GLU A 41 -4.33 -2.07 -12.88
N ASN A 42 -4.03 -0.93 -12.25
CA ASN A 42 -4.89 0.25 -12.16
C ASN A 42 -4.56 1.33 -13.20
N GLY A 43 -3.82 0.99 -14.25
CA GLY A 43 -3.59 1.85 -15.41
C GLY A 43 -2.45 2.85 -15.26
N VAL A 44 -1.63 2.76 -14.20
CA VAL A 44 -0.37 3.50 -14.13
C VAL A 44 0.67 2.81 -15.00
N ALA A 45 1.19 3.49 -16.02
CA ALA A 45 2.26 2.93 -16.86
C ALA A 45 3.45 2.50 -15.98
N ALA A 46 4.03 1.33 -16.23
CA ALA A 46 5.10 0.77 -15.40
C ALA A 46 6.28 1.76 -15.19
N ALA A 47 6.65 2.52 -16.23
CA ALA A 47 7.71 3.54 -16.14
C ALA A 47 7.34 4.76 -15.27
N GLN A 48 6.07 4.90 -14.89
CA GLN A 48 5.55 6.00 -14.07
C GLN A 48 5.22 5.59 -12.65
N THR A 49 5.19 4.29 -12.31
CA THR A 49 4.91 3.84 -10.94
C THR A 49 5.88 4.40 -9.89
N PRO A 50 7.17 4.67 -10.17
CA PRO A 50 8.05 5.32 -9.18
C PRO A 50 7.53 6.67 -8.68
N ALA A 51 6.81 7.43 -9.51
CA ALA A 51 6.27 8.73 -9.11
C ALA A 51 5.17 8.62 -8.04
N TYR A 52 4.54 7.45 -7.90
CA TYR A 52 3.52 7.17 -6.89
C TYR A 52 4.13 6.64 -5.59
N GLN A 53 5.36 6.12 -5.65
CA GLN A 53 6.05 5.47 -4.55
C GLN A 53 7.07 6.42 -3.90
N THR A 54 6.65 7.64 -3.56
CA THR A 54 7.49 8.53 -2.74
C THR A 54 7.41 8.07 -1.29
N ILE A 55 8.46 7.42 -0.81
CA ILE A 55 8.43 6.72 0.48
C ILE A 55 8.88 7.61 1.64
N ILE A 56 8.16 7.51 2.75
CA ILE A 56 8.54 8.00 4.08
C ILE A 56 8.46 6.81 5.04
N ASP A 57 9.45 6.60 5.90
CA ASP A 57 9.45 5.51 6.87
C ASP A 57 9.27 6.02 8.29
N ILE A 58 8.31 5.52 9.07
CA ILE A 58 8.13 5.96 10.47
C ILE A 58 9.35 5.63 11.36
N ALA A 59 10.12 4.60 11.01
CA ALA A 59 11.43 4.27 11.56
C ALA A 59 12.46 4.28 10.41
N PRO A 60 13.14 5.40 10.14
CA PRO A 60 14.09 5.54 9.03
C PRO A 60 15.44 4.90 9.39
N ILE A 61 15.40 3.65 9.85
CA ILE A 61 16.54 2.80 10.19
C ILE A 61 16.44 1.57 9.31
N ALA A 62 17.42 1.41 8.41
CA ALA A 62 17.48 0.21 7.61
C ALA A 62 17.75 -1.02 8.49
N ALA A 63 16.92 -2.05 8.36
CA ALA A 63 16.98 -3.24 9.20
C ALA A 63 16.57 -4.49 8.41
N PRO A 64 16.86 -5.70 8.91
CA PRO A 64 16.37 -6.93 8.28
C PRO A 64 14.85 -6.88 8.10
N ALA A 65 14.33 -7.40 6.99
CA ALA A 65 12.90 -7.32 6.68
C ALA A 65 11.96 -7.96 7.75
N SER A 66 12.51 -8.79 8.64
CA SER A 66 11.80 -9.40 9.77
C SER A 66 11.85 -8.59 11.08
N ALA A 67 12.58 -7.47 11.12
CA ALA A 67 12.89 -6.72 12.35
C ALA A 67 11.75 -5.76 12.80
N GLY A 68 10.56 -5.84 12.20
CA GLY A 68 9.49 -4.89 12.49
C GLY A 68 9.11 -4.81 13.97
N GLY A 69 9.07 -5.95 14.68
CA GLY A 69 8.79 -5.98 16.11
C GLY A 69 9.86 -5.31 16.97
N ASP A 70 11.13 -5.38 16.55
CA ASP A 70 12.26 -4.80 17.29
C ASP A 70 12.27 -3.26 17.24
N LEU A 71 11.51 -2.68 16.31
CA LEU A 71 11.44 -1.22 16.08
C LEU A 71 10.24 -0.54 16.76
N GLU A 72 9.32 -1.27 17.39
CA GLU A 72 8.10 -0.69 17.98
C GLU A 72 8.35 0.42 19.04
N GLY A 73 9.52 0.40 19.68
CA GLY A 73 9.91 1.40 20.68
C GLY A 73 10.61 2.65 20.14
N VAL A 74 10.94 2.73 18.84
CA VAL A 74 11.80 3.81 18.32
C VAL A 74 11.05 4.91 17.57
N TYR A 75 9.76 4.73 17.26
CA TYR A 75 9.03 5.66 16.37
C TYR A 75 8.99 7.09 16.91
N ASP A 76 8.75 7.25 18.21
CA ASP A 76 8.61 8.57 18.84
C ASP A 76 9.90 9.40 18.73
N TYR A 77 11.07 8.76 18.61
CA TYR A 77 12.36 9.43 18.38
C TYR A 77 12.42 10.14 17.02
N PHE A 78 11.70 9.64 16.01
CA PHE A 78 11.72 10.18 14.65
C PHE A 78 10.51 11.05 14.32
N THR A 79 9.49 11.12 15.19
CA THR A 79 8.20 11.77 14.88
C THR A 79 8.35 13.19 14.33
N ASP A 80 9.22 14.04 14.88
CA ASP A 80 9.40 15.41 14.38
C ASP A 80 9.99 15.45 12.97
N TYR A 81 10.94 14.55 12.69
CA TYR A 81 11.48 14.36 11.35
C TYR A 81 10.39 13.86 10.41
N GLN A 82 9.59 12.86 10.82
CA GLN A 82 8.53 12.32 9.98
C GLN A 82 7.42 13.33 9.68
N LYS A 83 7.01 14.12 10.66
CA LYS A 83 6.03 15.20 10.44
C LYS A 83 6.55 16.21 9.43
N THR A 84 7.84 16.55 9.49
CA THR A 84 8.50 17.41 8.50
C THR A 84 8.46 16.79 7.11
N MET A 85 8.82 15.50 6.98
CA MET A 85 8.80 14.79 5.71
C MET A 85 7.38 14.69 5.14
N VAL A 86 6.38 14.34 5.96
CA VAL A 86 4.97 14.27 5.54
C VAL A 86 4.53 15.63 5.01
N ALA A 87 4.75 16.72 5.75
CA ALA A 87 4.39 18.07 5.31
C ALA A 87 5.04 18.43 3.96
N GLN A 88 6.35 18.22 3.83
CA GLN A 88 7.10 18.62 2.63
C GLN A 88 6.81 17.75 1.40
N LEU A 89 6.65 16.44 1.59
CA LEU A 89 6.49 15.51 0.47
C LEU A 89 5.04 15.41 0.00
N THR A 90 4.07 15.65 0.89
CA THR A 90 2.66 15.77 0.50
C THR A 90 2.30 17.17 0.00
N ALA A 91 3.20 18.16 0.16
CA ALA A 91 3.03 19.45 -0.51
C ALA A 91 3.19 19.22 -2.02
N GLY A 92 2.08 19.30 -2.76
CA GLY A 92 2.08 19.28 -4.22
C GLY A 92 2.10 20.69 -4.81
N ALA A 93 2.05 20.78 -6.14
CA ALA A 93 2.06 22.05 -6.86
C ALA A 93 0.69 22.76 -6.80
N GLY A 94 0.35 23.32 -5.63
CA GLY A 94 -0.90 24.02 -5.36
C GLY A 94 -2.02 23.14 -4.78
N THR A 95 -1.96 21.82 -4.98
CA THR A 95 -2.86 20.83 -4.35
C THR A 95 -2.04 19.82 -3.58
N ALA A 96 -2.49 19.44 -2.38
CA ALA A 96 -1.81 18.42 -1.59
C ALA A 96 -1.89 17.05 -2.28
N LEU A 97 -0.82 16.26 -2.19
CA LEU A 97 -0.76 14.91 -2.74
C LEU A 97 -1.37 13.91 -1.75
N PRO A 98 -2.08 12.87 -2.23
CA PRO A 98 -2.62 11.82 -1.38
C PRO A 98 -1.51 10.98 -0.74
N MET A 99 -1.80 10.39 0.42
CA MET A 99 -0.89 9.49 1.13
C MET A 99 -1.54 8.13 1.39
N VAL A 100 -0.76 7.05 1.30
CA VAL A 100 -1.17 5.71 1.73
C VAL A 100 -0.32 5.29 2.94
N ALA A 101 -0.98 4.83 4.01
CA ALA A 101 -0.35 4.38 5.24
C ALA A 101 -0.36 2.85 5.35
N PHE A 102 0.80 2.23 5.22
CA PHE A 102 0.94 0.79 5.04
C PHE A 102 1.21 0.03 6.35
N GLY A 103 0.29 -0.86 6.72
CA GLY A 103 0.49 -1.78 7.85
C GLY A 103 -0.02 -1.26 9.19
N GLY A 104 -0.02 -2.13 10.20
CA GLY A 104 -0.53 -1.82 11.54
C GLY A 104 0.23 -0.68 12.22
N PRO A 105 1.57 -0.80 12.41
CA PRO A 105 2.37 0.22 13.09
C PRO A 105 2.23 1.61 12.47
N VAL A 106 2.25 1.70 11.14
CA VAL A 106 2.13 2.97 10.42
C VAL A 106 0.74 3.59 10.59
N ARG A 107 -0.34 2.83 10.43
CA ARG A 107 -1.70 3.35 10.66
C ARG A 107 -1.88 3.83 12.10
N THR A 108 -1.37 3.09 13.08
CA THR A 108 -1.37 3.51 14.48
C THR A 108 -0.58 4.81 14.68
N TRP A 109 0.59 4.95 14.05
CA TRP A 109 1.39 6.17 14.12
C TRP A 109 0.65 7.37 13.52
N VAL A 110 0.00 7.22 12.37
CA VAL A 110 -0.80 8.30 11.74
C VAL A 110 -1.95 8.71 12.64
N ASN A 111 -2.74 7.74 13.13
CA ASN A 111 -3.87 8.01 14.03
C ASN A 111 -3.43 8.77 15.28
N LYS A 112 -2.33 8.35 15.92
CA LYS A 112 -1.76 9.03 17.09
C LYS A 112 -1.24 10.44 16.77
N THR A 113 -0.55 10.60 15.64
CA THR A 113 0.20 11.82 15.32
C THR A 113 -0.70 12.94 14.80
N TYR A 114 -1.77 12.58 14.10
CA TYR A 114 -2.65 13.53 13.40
C TYR A 114 -4.10 13.49 13.88
N ASP A 115 -4.41 12.73 14.94
CA ASP A 115 -5.78 12.52 15.44
C ASP A 115 -6.72 11.96 14.35
N ALA A 116 -6.18 11.09 13.50
CA ALA A 116 -6.90 10.43 12.43
C ALA A 116 -7.50 9.08 12.90
N ASN A 117 -8.39 8.52 12.09
CA ASN A 117 -8.97 7.20 12.33
C ASN A 117 -8.97 6.31 11.07
N ILE A 118 -7.78 5.85 10.66
CA ILE A 118 -7.62 4.97 9.50
C ILE A 118 -7.43 3.50 9.87
N GLY A 119 -8.29 2.66 9.28
CA GLY A 119 -8.18 1.20 9.21
C GLY A 119 -7.62 0.72 7.87
N VAL A 120 -7.69 -0.59 7.56
CA VAL A 120 -7.45 -1.07 6.19
C VAL A 120 -8.64 -0.65 5.35
N LEU A 121 -8.39 0.07 4.25
CA LEU A 121 -9.40 0.82 3.48
C LEU A 121 -10.17 1.85 4.33
N GLY A 122 -9.60 2.29 5.44
CA GLY A 122 -10.11 3.44 6.18
C GLY A 122 -9.50 4.72 5.62
N LEU A 123 -10.34 5.71 5.38
CA LEU A 123 -9.97 7.00 4.80
C LEU A 123 -10.18 8.10 5.83
N ASP A 124 -9.22 9.02 5.90
CA ASP A 124 -9.35 10.24 6.70
C ASP A 124 -8.56 11.39 6.06
N THR A 125 -8.63 12.58 6.64
CA THR A 125 -7.84 13.74 6.24
C THR A 125 -6.95 14.18 7.39
N ILE A 126 -5.67 14.40 7.09
CA ILE A 126 -4.72 14.99 8.04
C ILE A 126 -4.33 16.40 7.61
N SER A 127 -3.90 17.22 8.57
CA SER A 127 -3.36 18.56 8.33
C SER A 127 -1.88 18.63 8.74
N PRO A 128 -0.94 18.26 7.86
CA PRO A 128 0.47 18.17 8.23
C PRO A 128 1.18 19.54 8.29
N ALA A 129 0.60 20.56 7.67
CA ALA A 129 1.03 21.96 7.75
C ALA A 129 -0.18 22.90 7.66
N PRO A 130 -0.06 24.18 8.12
CA PRO A 130 -1.14 25.15 8.03
C PRO A 130 -1.66 25.30 6.59
N GLY A 131 -2.98 25.16 6.40
CA GLY A 131 -3.64 25.29 5.10
C GLY A 131 -3.48 24.08 4.17
N GLN A 132 -2.83 23.00 4.63
CA GLN A 132 -2.68 21.78 3.87
C GLN A 132 -3.61 20.69 4.42
N ASN A 133 -4.41 20.10 3.54
CA ASN A 133 -5.28 18.96 3.85
C ASN A 133 -4.91 17.79 2.96
N VAL A 134 -4.48 16.70 3.55
CA VAL A 134 -4.02 15.50 2.84
C VAL A 134 -5.00 14.38 3.09
N ALA A 135 -5.57 13.82 2.03
CA ALA A 135 -6.32 12.58 2.11
C ALA A 135 -5.36 11.41 2.39
N VAL A 136 -5.66 10.61 3.41
CA VAL A 136 -4.86 9.46 3.83
C VAL A 136 -5.70 8.21 3.82
N LEU A 137 -5.26 7.21 3.05
CA LEU A 137 -5.86 5.88 3.04
C LEU A 137 -4.98 4.90 3.83
N GLY A 138 -5.56 4.18 4.78
CA GLY A 138 -4.88 3.07 5.43
C GLY A 138 -4.94 1.79 4.57
N ALA A 139 -3.83 1.08 4.47
CA ALA A 139 -3.70 -0.17 3.71
C ALA A 139 -3.06 -1.28 4.54
N ASN A 140 -3.15 -2.54 4.06
CA ASN A 140 -2.28 -3.59 4.57
C ASN A 140 -0.82 -3.24 4.25
N HIS A 141 0.15 -3.79 4.98
CA HIS A 141 1.52 -3.72 4.52
C HIS A 141 1.66 -4.51 3.21
N PRO A 142 2.36 -4.05 2.15
CA PRO A 142 2.32 -4.75 0.86
C PRO A 142 2.86 -6.19 0.92
N SER A 143 3.72 -6.49 1.89
CA SER A 143 4.20 -7.86 2.13
C SER A 143 3.27 -8.76 2.94
N TYR A 144 2.25 -8.19 3.60
CA TYR A 144 1.36 -8.93 4.49
C TYR A 144 0.62 -10.06 3.78
N ILE A 145 0.39 -9.95 2.47
CA ILE A 145 -0.29 -10.97 1.69
C ILE A 145 0.42 -12.34 1.75
N TRP A 146 1.76 -12.39 1.81
CA TRP A 146 2.49 -13.64 1.87
C TRP A 146 2.29 -14.35 3.21
N TYR A 147 2.24 -13.58 4.30
CA TYR A 147 1.89 -14.09 5.62
C TYR A 147 0.42 -14.53 5.66
N ALA A 148 -0.51 -13.69 5.21
CA ALA A 148 -1.93 -13.98 5.21
C ALA A 148 -2.29 -15.20 4.34
N ALA A 149 -1.52 -15.45 3.28
CA ALA A 149 -1.71 -16.57 2.37
C ALA A 149 -0.83 -17.78 2.67
N ASP A 150 -0.07 -17.83 3.76
CA ASP A 150 0.74 -19.01 4.09
C ASP A 150 -0.12 -20.10 4.75
N PRO A 151 -0.26 -21.31 4.17
CA PRO A 151 -0.98 -22.42 4.80
C PRO A 151 -0.46 -22.80 6.19
N GLN A 152 0.81 -22.57 6.49
CA GLN A 152 1.39 -22.86 7.81
C GLN A 152 0.70 -22.06 8.94
N ASN A 153 0.24 -20.84 8.63
CA ASN A 153 -0.53 -20.01 9.56
C ASN A 153 -1.96 -20.52 9.80
N TYR A 154 -2.39 -21.55 9.07
CA TYR A 154 -3.70 -22.17 9.17
C TYR A 154 -3.63 -23.68 9.38
N GLY A 155 -2.55 -24.19 9.98
CA GLY A 155 -2.39 -25.62 10.26
C GLY A 155 -2.30 -26.49 9.00
N GLY A 156 -1.82 -25.93 7.89
CA GLY A 156 -1.74 -26.58 6.58
C GLY A 156 -2.99 -26.45 5.72
N ASP A 157 -4.04 -25.77 6.20
CA ASP A 157 -5.28 -25.57 5.45
C ASP A 157 -5.11 -24.52 4.34
N GLN A 158 -4.87 -25.00 3.11
CA GLN A 158 -4.70 -24.13 1.95
C GLN A 158 -5.96 -23.32 1.62
N ALA A 159 -7.17 -23.87 1.83
CA ALA A 159 -8.40 -23.17 1.49
C ALA A 159 -8.61 -21.94 2.39
N LYS A 160 -8.30 -22.06 3.68
CA LYS A 160 -8.30 -20.91 4.61
C LYS A 160 -7.25 -19.88 4.26
N ALA A 161 -6.04 -20.33 3.90
CA ALA A 161 -4.96 -19.45 3.48
C ALA A 161 -5.31 -18.69 2.18
N ASP A 162 -5.91 -19.40 1.19
CA ASP A 162 -6.39 -18.80 -0.05
C ASP A 162 -7.50 -17.77 0.23
N ALA A 163 -8.46 -18.07 1.11
CA ALA A 163 -9.52 -17.13 1.47
C ALA A 163 -8.99 -15.85 2.13
N ALA A 164 -8.01 -15.99 3.04
CA ALA A 164 -7.36 -14.83 3.66
C ALA A 164 -6.54 -14.03 2.65
N GLY A 165 -5.76 -14.70 1.80
CA GLY A 165 -4.97 -14.08 0.74
C GLY A 165 -5.82 -13.34 -0.30
N LEU A 166 -6.97 -13.91 -0.70
CA LEU A 166 -7.94 -13.28 -1.60
C LEU A 166 -8.54 -12.01 -1.00
N LYS A 167 -8.85 -12.03 0.31
CA LYS A 167 -9.32 -10.83 1.02
C LYS A 167 -8.26 -9.73 1.01
N VAL A 168 -7.01 -10.06 1.32
CA VAL A 168 -5.90 -9.10 1.29
C VAL A 168 -5.68 -8.58 -0.14
N MET A 169 -5.69 -9.45 -1.15
CA MET A 169 -5.55 -9.01 -2.55
C MET A 169 -6.62 -7.99 -2.94
N GLY A 170 -7.90 -8.26 -2.62
CA GLY A 170 -9.00 -7.33 -2.88
C GLY A 170 -8.85 -5.99 -2.17
N GLN A 171 -8.33 -5.99 -0.94
CA GLN A 171 -8.05 -4.76 -0.22
C GLN A 171 -6.90 -3.98 -0.86
N ASP A 172 -5.81 -4.65 -1.18
CA ASP A 172 -4.59 -4.03 -1.70
C ASP A 172 -4.81 -3.44 -3.10
N ILE A 173 -5.47 -4.17 -4.01
CA ILE A 173 -5.75 -3.67 -5.36
C ILE A 173 -6.75 -2.50 -5.33
N SER A 174 -7.70 -2.47 -4.38
CA SER A 174 -8.59 -1.32 -4.16
C SER A 174 -7.84 -0.10 -3.64
N ALA A 175 -6.90 -0.28 -2.72
CA ALA A 175 -6.06 0.81 -2.22
C ALA A 175 -5.10 1.35 -3.30
N ALA A 176 -4.48 0.47 -4.08
CA ALA A 176 -3.65 0.86 -5.22
C ALA A 176 -4.46 1.60 -6.30
N CYS A 177 -5.70 1.17 -6.56
CA CYS A 177 -6.64 1.89 -7.43
C CYS A 177 -6.91 3.32 -6.94
N TRP A 178 -7.17 3.46 -5.64
CA TRP A 178 -7.41 4.76 -5.03
C TRP A 178 -6.18 5.67 -5.17
N GLN A 179 -4.99 5.15 -4.86
CA GLN A 179 -3.74 5.89 -4.99
C GLN A 179 -3.46 6.29 -6.44
N ALA A 180 -3.68 5.38 -7.40
CA ALA A 180 -3.54 5.68 -8.82
C ALA A 180 -4.47 6.82 -9.25
N GLY A 181 -5.76 6.74 -8.91
CA GLY A 181 -6.74 7.78 -9.26
C GLY A 181 -6.45 9.13 -8.61
N MET A 182 -6.21 9.14 -7.30
CA MET A 182 -5.91 10.35 -6.55
C MET A 182 -4.56 10.96 -6.96
N GLY A 183 -3.56 10.14 -7.31
CA GLY A 183 -2.27 10.66 -7.77
C GLY A 183 -2.33 11.23 -9.19
N GLN A 184 -3.17 10.67 -10.07
CA GLN A 184 -3.40 11.23 -11.40
C GLN A 184 -4.17 12.55 -11.32
N ASN A 185 -5.18 12.63 -10.47
CA ASN A 185 -6.00 13.81 -10.27
C ASN A 185 -6.23 14.10 -8.77
N PRO A 186 -5.32 14.84 -8.10
CA PRO A 186 -5.40 15.13 -6.67
C PRO A 186 -6.64 15.93 -6.23
N GLY A 187 -7.38 16.55 -7.16
CA GLY A 187 -8.64 17.25 -6.87
C GLY A 187 -9.87 16.35 -6.86
N THR A 188 -9.72 15.04 -7.10
CA THR A 188 -10.83 14.07 -7.02
C THR A 188 -11.34 13.94 -5.59
N ASP A 189 -12.64 13.71 -5.41
CA ASP A 189 -13.20 13.42 -4.09
C ASP A 189 -12.62 12.09 -3.55
N PRO A 190 -11.92 12.11 -2.40
CA PRO A 190 -11.23 10.92 -1.89
C PRO A 190 -12.16 9.76 -1.54
N GLN A 191 -13.37 10.04 -1.04
CA GLN A 191 -14.32 9.00 -0.63
C GLN A 191 -14.97 8.36 -1.86
N GLN A 192 -15.40 9.17 -2.83
CA GLN A 192 -15.95 8.69 -4.09
C GLN A 192 -14.94 7.81 -4.84
N ALA A 193 -13.66 8.21 -4.85
CA ALA A 193 -12.60 7.39 -5.45
C ALA A 193 -12.47 6.03 -4.74
N LEU A 194 -12.52 6.02 -3.40
CA LEU A 194 -12.39 4.78 -2.61
C LEU A 194 -13.59 3.85 -2.83
N ASP A 195 -14.80 4.40 -2.83
CA ASP A 195 -16.04 3.65 -3.06
C ASP A 195 -16.03 3.02 -4.46
N ALA A 196 -15.63 3.79 -5.48
CA ALA A 196 -15.51 3.29 -6.85
C ALA A 196 -14.47 2.17 -6.97
N CYS A 197 -13.30 2.33 -6.36
CA CYS A 197 -12.23 1.33 -6.38
C CYS A 197 -12.57 0.06 -5.60
N THR A 198 -13.30 0.19 -4.49
CA THR A 198 -13.80 -0.94 -3.70
C THR A 198 -14.88 -1.68 -4.48
N GLN A 199 -15.85 -0.96 -5.04
CA GLN A 199 -16.91 -1.54 -5.87
C GLN A 199 -16.33 -2.26 -7.09
N LYS A 200 -15.36 -1.65 -7.79
CA LYS A 200 -14.69 -2.26 -8.92
C LYS A 200 -14.05 -3.59 -8.51
N TRP A 201 -13.08 -3.57 -7.61
CA TRP A 201 -12.22 -4.73 -7.42
C TRP A 201 -12.78 -5.81 -6.51
N GLN A 202 -13.70 -5.46 -5.60
CA GLN A 202 -14.25 -6.42 -4.65
C GLN A 202 -15.63 -6.95 -5.07
N VAL A 203 -16.28 -6.30 -6.05
CA VAL A 203 -17.60 -6.69 -6.54
C VAL A 203 -17.59 -6.95 -8.05
N THR A 204 -17.38 -5.92 -8.88
CA THR A 204 -17.52 -6.01 -10.34
C THR A 204 -16.46 -6.93 -10.97
N ASP A 205 -15.19 -6.68 -10.64
CA ASP A 205 -14.00 -7.34 -11.19
C ASP A 205 -13.44 -8.37 -10.22
N LYS A 206 -14.28 -8.90 -9.31
CA LYS A 206 -13.86 -9.86 -8.27
C LYS A 206 -13.17 -11.11 -8.85
N VAL A 207 -13.54 -11.53 -10.06
CA VAL A 207 -12.88 -12.65 -10.75
C VAL A 207 -11.44 -12.29 -11.12
N GLN A 208 -11.19 -11.09 -11.65
CA GLN A 208 -9.85 -10.62 -11.95
C GLN A 208 -9.02 -10.47 -10.69
N THR A 209 -9.58 -9.95 -9.59
CA THR A 209 -8.92 -9.92 -8.27
C THR A 209 -8.50 -11.32 -7.82
N CYS A 210 -9.34 -12.32 -8.04
CA CYS A 210 -9.01 -13.71 -7.76
C CYS A 210 -7.88 -14.23 -8.65
N GLU A 211 -7.92 -13.94 -9.95
CA GLU A 211 -6.88 -14.36 -10.89
C GLU A 211 -5.53 -13.76 -10.52
N LEU A 212 -5.49 -12.45 -10.20
CA LEU A 212 -4.30 -11.75 -9.71
C LEU A 212 -3.70 -12.43 -8.48
N PHE A 213 -4.53 -12.84 -7.51
CA PHE A 213 -4.05 -13.59 -6.35
C PHE A 213 -3.37 -14.90 -6.75
N TYR A 214 -4.05 -15.72 -7.57
CA TYR A 214 -3.51 -17.05 -7.91
C TYR A 214 -2.29 -16.98 -8.83
N THR A 215 -2.19 -16.01 -9.73
CA THR A 215 -1.00 -15.84 -10.57
C THR A 215 0.18 -15.30 -9.77
N SER A 216 -0.02 -14.26 -8.95
CA SER A 216 1.08 -13.59 -8.25
C SER A 216 1.51 -14.23 -6.92
N ILE A 217 0.60 -14.92 -6.22
CA ILE A 217 0.87 -15.49 -4.88
C ILE A 217 0.98 -17.01 -4.92
N ARG A 218 0.23 -17.67 -5.80
CA ARG A 218 0.27 -19.14 -5.97
C ARG A 218 1.05 -19.59 -7.19
N ASN A 219 1.58 -18.66 -7.98
CA ASN A 219 2.37 -18.94 -9.19
C ASN A 219 1.62 -19.84 -10.19
N LEU A 220 0.28 -19.77 -10.23
CA LEU A 220 -0.50 -20.45 -11.25
C LEU A 220 -0.32 -19.73 -12.59
N THR A 221 -0.38 -20.50 -13.68
CA THR A 221 -0.48 -19.88 -15.02
C THR A 221 -1.83 -19.17 -15.17
N PRO A 222 -1.95 -18.16 -16.05
CA PRO A 222 -3.23 -17.46 -16.24
C PRO A 222 -4.42 -18.40 -16.52
N PRO A 223 -4.31 -19.44 -17.38
CA PRO A 223 -5.40 -20.41 -17.57
C PRO A 223 -5.78 -21.19 -16.31
N GLN A 224 -4.79 -21.57 -15.48
CA GLN A 224 -5.04 -22.27 -14.22
C GLN A 224 -5.75 -21.37 -13.20
N ALA A 225 -5.32 -20.11 -13.09
CA ALA A 225 -5.96 -19.12 -12.23
C ALA A 225 -7.40 -18.85 -12.66
N GLN A 226 -7.64 -18.65 -13.96
CA GLN A 226 -8.99 -18.46 -14.51
C GLN A 226 -9.91 -19.66 -14.19
N ALA A 227 -9.44 -20.88 -14.40
CA ALA A 227 -10.20 -22.09 -14.07
C ALA A 227 -10.54 -22.16 -12.57
N LYS A 228 -9.58 -21.81 -11.70
CA LYS A 228 -9.78 -21.78 -10.23
C LYS A 228 -10.81 -20.72 -9.82
N CYS A 229 -10.77 -19.53 -10.42
CA CYS A 229 -11.62 -18.40 -10.05
C CYS A 229 -13.04 -18.48 -10.62
N THR A 230 -13.24 -19.20 -11.72
CA THR A 230 -14.56 -19.40 -12.34
C THR A 230 -15.29 -20.64 -11.81
N SER A 231 -14.57 -21.69 -11.42
CA SER A 231 -15.15 -22.90 -10.80
C SER A 231 -15.74 -22.67 -9.40
N SER A 232 -15.35 -21.59 -8.73
CA SER A 232 -15.87 -21.18 -7.42
C SER A 232 -17.27 -20.54 -7.47
N LYS A 233 -17.88 -20.42 -8.67
CA LYS A 233 -19.25 -19.88 -8.89
C LYS A 233 -20.33 -20.96 -9.04
N SER A 234 -20.00 -22.24 -8.82
CA SER A 234 -20.94 -23.38 -8.91
C SER A 234 -21.38 -23.87 -7.55
#